data_AF-A0A2K3M185-F1
#
_entry.id   AF-A0A2K3M185-F1
#
_cell.length_a   1.000
_cell.length_b   1.000
_cell.length_c   1.000
_cell.angle_alpha   90.00
_cell.angle_beta   90.00
_cell.angle_gamma   90.00
#
_symmetry.space_group_name_H-M   'P 1'
#
loop_
_entity.id
_entity.type
_entity.pdbx_description
1 polymer ?
#
loop_
_entity_poly.entity_id
_entity_poly.type
_entity_poly.pdbx_seq_one_letter_code
_entity_poly.pdbx_strand_id
1 'polypeptide(L)'
;MLPPPIAVDLNDIKQKLSVHFRPFQRSFQFWVRAIDIYTGYKVFQLRVNFVKDVQKQEAMWERQHELAADKIFSMCSDLGGFFLKIAQIIGKPDLAPAAWVKRLVTLCDQAPATSYDTVKLVLENELGLCIDDVFDRFDVEPLGSASIAQANLTPKLLCSRDAYCI
;
A
#
# COMPACT_ATOMS: atom_id res chain seq x y z
N MET A 1 33.95 42.28 -1.88
CA MET A 1 33.76 40.83 -2.04
C MET A 1 32.45 40.64 -2.81
N LEU A 2 32.52 40.17 -4.06
CA LEU A 2 31.33 39.83 -4.83
C LEU A 2 30.87 38.43 -4.39
N PRO A 3 29.55 38.19 -4.25
CA PRO A 3 29.05 36.85 -3.94
C PRO A 3 29.43 35.88 -5.08
N PRO A 4 29.74 34.62 -4.77
CA PRO A 4 30.07 33.63 -5.78
C PRO A 4 28.89 33.43 -6.75
N PRO A 5 29.16 33.13 -8.03
CA PRO A 5 28.10 32.89 -9.01
C PRO A 5 27.32 31.63 -8.64
N ILE A 6 25.99 31.73 -8.70
CA ILE A 6 25.06 30.63 -8.45
C ILE A 6 25.24 29.62 -9.59
N ALA A 7 26.05 28.58 -9.36
CA ALA A 7 26.12 27.44 -10.26
C ALA A 7 24.81 26.64 -10.13
N VAL A 8 23.96 26.74 -11.15
CA VAL A 8 22.72 25.97 -11.22
C VAL A 8 23.08 24.53 -11.56
N ASP A 9 23.05 23.64 -10.58
CA ASP A 9 23.30 22.22 -10.77
C ASP A 9 22.05 21.51 -11.34
N LEU A 10 22.13 21.14 -12.62
CA LEU A 10 21.08 20.41 -13.34
C LEU A 10 20.78 19.04 -12.73
N ASN A 11 21.73 18.41 -12.03
CA ASN A 11 21.49 17.12 -11.38
C ASN A 11 20.62 17.28 -10.12
N ASP A 12 20.80 18.33 -9.32
CA ASP A 12 19.89 18.65 -8.20
C ASP A 12 18.47 18.93 -8.69
N ILE A 13 18.34 19.68 -9.79
CA ILE A 13 17.05 19.96 -10.41
C ILE A 13 16.39 18.67 -10.91
N LYS A 14 17.14 17.81 -11.61
CA LYS A 14 16.63 16.54 -12.13
C LYS A 14 16.26 15.58 -11.01
N GLN A 15 17.03 15.54 -9.92
CA GLN A 15 16.75 14.73 -8.75
C GLN A 15 15.50 15.24 -8.02
N LYS A 16 15.37 16.55 -7.75
CA LYS A 16 14.15 17.16 -7.22
C LYS A 16 12.94 16.91 -8.11
N LEU A 17 13.10 17.02 -9.42
CA LEU A 17 12.04 16.75 -10.38
C LEU A 17 11.60 15.29 -10.31
N SER A 18 12.54 14.33 -10.21
CA SER A 18 12.22 12.90 -10.10
C SER A 18 11.50 12.53 -8.80
N VAL A 19 11.87 13.18 -7.69
CA VAL A 19 11.21 12.99 -6.37
C VAL A 19 9.80 13.58 -6.41
N HIS A 20 9.62 14.71 -7.12
CA HIS A 20 8.33 15.36 -7.28
C HIS A 20 7.40 14.67 -8.30
N PHE A 21 7.93 14.04 -9.36
CA PHE A 21 7.13 13.37 -10.39
C PHE A 21 6.74 11.92 -10.04
N ARG A 22 7.47 11.25 -9.13
CA ARG A 22 7.09 9.91 -8.63
C ARG A 22 5.67 9.83 -8.05
N PRO A 23 5.21 10.75 -7.18
CA PRO A 23 3.83 10.73 -6.70
C PRO A 23 2.81 10.96 -7.83
N PHE A 24 3.15 11.81 -8.81
CA PHE A 24 2.27 12.10 -9.94
C PHE A 24 1.97 10.84 -10.79
N GLN A 25 2.98 9.99 -11.00
CA GLN A 25 2.79 8.73 -11.73
C GLN A 25 1.86 7.75 -11.00
N ARG A 26 1.98 7.63 -9.67
CA ARG A 26 1.11 6.75 -8.86
C ARG A 26 -0.32 7.26 -8.83
N SER A 27 -0.50 8.59 -8.71
CA SER A 27 -1.82 9.22 -8.82
C SER A 27 -2.44 9.00 -10.19
N PHE A 28 -1.66 9.12 -11.27
CA PHE A 28 -2.17 8.87 -12.61
C PHE A 28 -2.61 7.41 -12.81
N GLN A 29 -1.81 6.45 -12.36
CA GLN A 29 -2.17 5.02 -12.40
C GLN A 29 -3.45 4.72 -11.62
N PHE A 30 -3.62 5.33 -10.45
CA PHE A 30 -4.85 5.25 -9.68
C PHE A 30 -6.04 5.77 -10.49
N TRP A 31 -5.95 6.99 -11.04
CA TRP A 31 -7.06 7.60 -11.76
C TRP A 31 -7.47 6.81 -13.00
N VAL A 32 -6.52 6.29 -13.78
CA VAL A 32 -6.82 5.46 -14.94
C VAL A 32 -7.59 4.20 -14.54
N ARG A 33 -7.15 3.49 -13.49
CA ARG A 33 -7.81 2.27 -13.02
C ARG A 33 -9.16 2.55 -12.37
N ALA A 34 -9.27 3.64 -11.61
CA ALA A 34 -10.54 4.06 -11.00
C ALA A 34 -11.59 4.42 -12.07
N ILE A 35 -11.18 5.13 -13.13
CA ILE A 35 -12.03 5.45 -14.27
C ILE A 35 -12.48 4.17 -14.99
N ASP A 36 -11.59 3.19 -15.20
CA ASP A 36 -11.95 1.90 -15.82
C ASP A 36 -12.99 1.11 -14.99
N ILE A 37 -12.86 1.07 -13.66
CA ILE A 37 -13.86 0.44 -12.79
C ILE A 37 -15.19 1.20 -12.88
N TYR A 38 -15.16 2.53 -12.72
CA TYR A 38 -16.36 3.37 -12.72
C TYR A 38 -17.12 3.31 -14.05
N THR A 39 -16.41 3.47 -15.17
CA THR A 39 -17.01 3.38 -16.51
C THR A 39 -17.57 1.99 -16.77
N GLY A 40 -16.91 0.94 -16.29
CA GLY A 40 -17.43 -0.43 -16.28
C GLY A 40 -18.81 -0.51 -15.62
N TYR A 41 -18.96 0.01 -14.40
CA TYR A 41 -20.26 0.05 -13.72
C TYR A 41 -21.29 0.90 -14.44
N LYS A 42 -20.92 2.06 -14.97
CA LYS A 42 -21.87 2.93 -15.68
C LYS A 42 -22.38 2.32 -16.97
N VAL A 43 -21.49 1.74 -17.77
CA VAL A 43 -21.88 1.02 -19.00
C VAL A 43 -22.73 -0.20 -18.64
N PHE A 44 -22.35 -0.94 -17.60
CA PHE A 44 -23.13 -2.08 -17.11
C PHE A 44 -24.54 -1.65 -16.64
N GLN A 45 -24.63 -0.59 -15.83
CA GLN A 45 -25.89 -0.03 -15.33
C GLN A 45 -26.83 0.37 -16.48
N LEU A 46 -26.29 0.95 -17.54
CA LEU A 46 -27.06 1.25 -18.74
C LEU A 46 -27.56 -0.03 -19.42
N ARG A 47 -26.70 -1.06 -19.59
CA ARG A 47 -27.09 -2.33 -20.23
C ARG A 47 -28.14 -3.10 -19.44
N VAL A 48 -28.00 -3.20 -18.12
CA VAL A 48 -28.92 -3.96 -17.26
C VAL A 48 -30.31 -3.33 -17.24
N ASN A 49 -30.40 -2.00 -17.36
CA ASN A 49 -31.67 -1.28 -17.45
C ASN A 49 -32.52 -1.69 -18.68
N PHE A 50 -31.91 -2.24 -19.73
CA PHE A 50 -32.63 -2.76 -20.90
C PHE A 50 -33.07 -4.23 -20.76
N VAL A 51 -32.60 -4.94 -19.74
CA VAL A 51 -32.96 -6.33 -19.48
C VAL A 51 -34.18 -6.36 -18.58
N LYS A 52 -35.30 -6.97 -18.99
CA LYS A 52 -36.54 -7.04 -18.18
C LYS A 52 -36.59 -8.23 -17.20
N ASP A 53 -35.72 -9.21 -17.40
CA ASP A 53 -35.66 -10.44 -16.61
C ASP A 53 -34.84 -10.24 -15.34
N VAL A 54 -35.49 -10.34 -14.17
CA VAL A 54 -34.89 -10.10 -12.86
C VAL A 54 -33.77 -11.11 -12.54
N GLN A 55 -33.96 -12.39 -12.84
CA GLN A 55 -32.92 -13.40 -12.58
C GLN A 55 -31.68 -13.14 -13.43
N LYS A 56 -31.90 -12.74 -14.69
CA LYS A 56 -30.80 -12.34 -15.58
C LYS A 56 -30.11 -11.06 -15.09
N GLN A 57 -30.84 -10.10 -14.54
CA GLN A 57 -30.24 -8.90 -13.96
C GLN A 57 -29.35 -9.24 -12.76
N GLU A 58 -29.82 -10.06 -11.82
CA GLU A 58 -29.06 -10.47 -10.63
C GLU A 58 -27.76 -11.18 -11.03
N ALA A 59 -27.83 -12.16 -11.93
CA ALA A 59 -26.65 -12.87 -12.41
C ALA A 59 -25.63 -11.95 -13.11
N MET A 60 -26.13 -10.95 -13.84
CA MET A 60 -25.29 -9.93 -14.46
C MET A 60 -24.61 -9.03 -13.42
N TRP A 61 -25.32 -8.63 -12.37
CA TRP A 61 -24.78 -7.80 -11.28
C TRP A 61 -23.69 -8.53 -10.52
N GLU A 62 -23.92 -9.80 -10.16
CA GLU A 62 -22.93 -10.64 -9.50
C GLU A 62 -21.65 -10.75 -10.33
N ARG A 63 -21.78 -10.99 -11.63
CA ARG A 63 -20.63 -11.03 -12.54
C ARG A 63 -19.89 -9.69 -12.62
N GLN A 64 -20.62 -8.58 -12.64
CA GLN A 64 -20.00 -7.25 -12.66
C GLN A 64 -19.25 -6.95 -11.35
N HIS A 65 -19.81 -7.37 -10.21
CA HIS A 65 -19.18 -7.24 -8.90
C HIS A 65 -17.88 -8.03 -8.81
N GLU A 66 -17.84 -9.27 -9.30
CA GLU A 66 -16.63 -10.11 -9.37
C GLU A 66 -15.54 -9.46 -10.24
N LEU A 67 -15.90 -9.00 -11.45
CA LEU A 67 -14.94 -8.33 -12.35
C LEU A 67 -14.36 -7.05 -11.73
N ALA A 68 -15.20 -6.26 -11.07
CA ALA A 68 -14.76 -5.06 -10.39
C ALA A 68 -13.91 -5.37 -9.15
N ALA A 69 -14.23 -6.45 -8.43
CA ALA A 69 -13.48 -6.92 -7.27
C ALA A 69 -12.03 -7.30 -7.65
N ASP A 70 -11.85 -7.97 -8.79
CA ASP A 70 -10.52 -8.31 -9.30
C ASP A 70 -9.71 -7.05 -9.70
N LYS A 71 -10.38 -6.06 -10.31
CA LYS A 71 -9.73 -4.78 -10.70
C LYS A 71 -9.29 -3.98 -9.48
N ILE A 72 -10.15 -3.84 -8.47
CA ILE A 72 -9.80 -3.11 -7.24
C ILE A 72 -8.72 -3.85 -6.44
N PHE A 73 -8.76 -5.19 -6.42
CA PHE A 73 -7.69 -6.01 -5.84
C PHE A 73 -6.33 -5.70 -6.47
N SER A 74 -6.23 -5.77 -7.80
CA SER A 74 -4.97 -5.46 -8.51
C SER A 74 -4.54 -4.01 -8.29
N MET A 75 -5.47 -3.05 -8.30
CA MET A 75 -5.18 -1.65 -8.01
C MET A 75 -4.60 -1.45 -6.62
N CYS A 76 -5.22 -2.01 -5.58
CA CYS A 76 -4.76 -1.88 -4.20
C CYS A 76 -3.45 -2.65 -3.95
N SER A 77 -3.28 -3.82 -4.57
CA SER A 77 -2.05 -4.62 -4.48
C SER A 77 -0.85 -3.89 -5.10
N ASP A 78 -1.00 -3.42 -6.35
CA ASP A 78 0.09 -2.77 -7.09
C ASP A 78 0.47 -1.41 -6.48
N LEU A 79 -0.54 -0.66 -6.00
CA LEU A 79 -0.29 0.65 -5.41
C LEU A 79 0.14 0.57 -3.96
N GLY A 80 -0.22 -0.47 -3.20
CA GLY A 80 0.23 -0.71 -1.82
C GLY A 80 0.02 0.45 -0.84
N GLY A 81 0.63 0.35 0.35
CA GLY A 81 0.68 1.41 1.37
C GLY A 81 -0.69 2.01 1.71
N PHE A 82 -0.90 3.29 1.35
CA PHE A 82 -2.19 3.96 1.55
C PHE A 82 -3.38 3.20 0.93
N PHE A 83 -3.21 2.63 -0.26
CA PHE A 83 -4.31 1.93 -0.95
C PHE A 83 -4.67 0.59 -0.29
N LEU A 84 -3.72 -0.03 0.40
CA LEU A 84 -3.96 -1.22 1.21
C LEU A 84 -4.78 -0.87 2.46
N LYS A 85 -4.57 0.30 3.08
CA LYS A 85 -5.45 0.80 4.16
C LYS A 85 -6.87 1.06 3.68
N ILE A 86 -7.01 1.66 2.49
CA ILE A 86 -8.32 1.89 1.90
C ILE A 86 -9.00 0.55 1.61
N ALA A 87 -8.27 -0.46 1.13
CA ALA A 87 -8.78 -1.81 0.98
C ALA A 87 -9.28 -2.40 2.31
N GLN A 88 -8.57 -2.19 3.43
CA GLN A 88 -9.01 -2.62 4.76
C GLN A 88 -10.34 -1.99 5.20
N ILE A 89 -10.59 -0.73 4.82
CA ILE A 89 -11.85 -0.04 5.11
C ILE A 89 -12.96 -0.57 4.22
N ILE A 90 -12.75 -0.61 2.90
CA ILE A 90 -13.76 -1.04 1.92
C ILE A 90 -14.09 -2.53 2.07
N GLY A 91 -13.12 -3.35 2.50
CA GLY A 91 -13.27 -4.78 2.74
C GLY A 91 -14.19 -5.14 3.90
N LYS A 92 -14.81 -4.18 4.59
CA LYS A 92 -15.82 -4.47 5.61
C LYS A 92 -17.16 -4.85 4.95
N PRO A 93 -17.86 -5.89 5.44
CA PRO A 93 -19.10 -6.41 4.85
C PRO A 93 -20.19 -5.37 4.55
N ASP A 94 -20.26 -4.29 5.32
CA ASP A 94 -21.32 -3.27 5.20
C ASP A 94 -21.03 -2.18 4.17
N LEU A 95 -19.81 -2.13 3.61
CA LEU A 95 -19.35 -1.01 2.79
C LEU A 95 -19.27 -1.31 1.29
N ALA A 96 -19.27 -2.60 0.89
CA ALA A 96 -19.09 -2.99 -0.50
C ALA A 96 -19.82 -4.31 -0.82
N PRO A 97 -20.05 -4.62 -2.11
CA PRO A 97 -20.60 -5.90 -2.52
C PRO A 97 -19.78 -7.08 -2.00
N ALA A 98 -20.41 -8.22 -1.74
CA ALA A 98 -19.76 -9.40 -1.17
C ALA A 98 -18.50 -9.84 -1.94
N ALA A 99 -18.52 -9.75 -3.27
CA ALA A 99 -17.36 -10.05 -4.12
C ALA A 99 -16.15 -9.15 -3.81
N TRP A 100 -16.39 -7.85 -3.60
CA TRP A 100 -15.32 -6.88 -3.23
C TRP A 100 -14.75 -7.21 -1.87
N VAL A 101 -15.63 -7.40 -0.88
CA VAL A 101 -15.27 -7.75 0.50
C VAL A 101 -14.38 -8.98 0.51
N LYS A 102 -14.80 -10.06 -0.15
CA LYS A 102 -14.04 -11.31 -0.23
C LYS A 102 -12.64 -11.11 -0.80
N ARG A 103 -12.51 -10.37 -1.90
CA ARG A 103 -11.21 -10.10 -2.53
C ARG A 103 -10.32 -9.19 -1.68
N LEU A 104 -10.87 -8.12 -1.13
CA LEU A 104 -10.10 -7.14 -0.35
C LEU A 104 -9.67 -7.68 1.01
N VAL A 105 -10.47 -8.51 1.67
CA VAL A 105 -10.04 -9.23 2.88
C VAL A 105 -8.84 -10.13 2.56
N THR A 106 -8.94 -10.92 1.49
CA THR A 106 -7.83 -11.78 1.03
C THR A 106 -6.56 -10.96 0.76
N LEU A 107 -6.68 -9.77 0.16
CA LEU A 107 -5.55 -8.88 -0.09
C LEU A 107 -4.89 -8.39 1.21
N CYS A 108 -5.69 -8.04 2.21
CA CYS A 108 -5.18 -7.53 3.48
C CYS A 108 -4.49 -8.63 4.29
N ASP A 109 -5.01 -9.85 4.23
CA ASP A 109 -4.42 -11.02 4.91
C ASP A 109 -3.10 -11.47 4.26
N GLN A 110 -2.94 -11.26 2.95
CA GLN A 110 -1.76 -11.65 2.17
C GLN A 110 -0.73 -10.51 1.99
N ALA A 111 -0.83 -9.42 2.75
CA ALA A 111 0.07 -8.29 2.61
C ALA A 111 1.53 -8.74 2.82
N PRO A 112 2.42 -8.58 1.82
CA PRO A 112 3.76 -9.13 1.88
C PRO A 112 4.57 -8.50 3.01
N ALA A 113 5.30 -9.35 3.70
CA ALA A 113 6.39 -8.98 4.58
C ALA A 113 7.39 -8.07 3.86
N THR A 114 7.67 -6.90 4.43
CA THR A 114 8.85 -6.10 4.09
C THR A 114 10.09 -6.96 4.37
N SER A 115 10.98 -7.05 3.38
CA SER A 115 12.23 -7.81 3.49
C SER A 115 13.04 -7.36 4.70
N TYR A 116 13.65 -8.31 5.39
CA TYR A 116 14.50 -8.07 6.56
C TYR A 116 15.56 -7.00 6.31
N ASP A 117 16.22 -7.01 5.15
CA ASP A 117 17.28 -6.03 4.81
C ASP A 117 16.77 -4.58 4.82
N THR A 118 15.54 -4.36 4.35
CA THR A 118 14.91 -3.03 4.36
C THR A 118 14.55 -2.61 5.78
N VAL A 119 14.04 -3.55 6.59
CA VAL A 119 13.73 -3.29 8.00
C VAL A 119 15.01 -3.01 8.80
N LYS A 120 16.09 -3.77 8.53
CA LYS A 120 17.41 -3.60 9.15
C LYS A 120 17.96 -2.20 8.88
N LEU A 121 17.99 -1.80 7.61
CA LEU A 121 18.51 -0.50 7.21
C LEU A 121 17.74 0.67 7.81
N VAL A 122 16.40 0.58 7.91
CA VAL A 122 15.58 1.61 8.56
C VAL A 122 15.87 1.68 10.05
N LEU A 123 15.95 0.54 10.74
CA LEU A 123 16.23 0.50 12.18
C LEU A 123 17.63 1.01 12.51
N GLU A 124 18.65 0.64 11.74
CA GLU A 124 20.03 1.10 11.94
C GLU A 124 20.18 2.60 11.69
N ASN A 125 19.46 3.16 10.70
CA ASN A 125 19.45 4.61 10.46
C ASN A 125 18.75 5.39 11.58
N GLU A 126 17.67 4.86 12.14
CA GLU A 126 16.90 5.54 13.21
C GLU A 126 17.59 5.40 14.59
N LEU A 127 18.23 4.25 14.86
CA LEU A 127 18.94 3.99 16.13
C LEU A 127 20.40 4.45 16.12
N GLY A 128 21.00 4.65 14.95
CA GLY A 128 22.41 5.00 14.78
C GLY A 128 23.39 3.90 15.21
N LEU A 129 22.91 2.67 15.42
CA LEU A 129 23.65 1.52 15.92
C LEU A 129 23.29 0.28 15.10
N CYS A 130 24.23 -0.67 14.98
CA CYS A 130 23.99 -1.94 14.29
C CYS A 130 22.92 -2.74 15.03
N ILE A 131 22.01 -3.41 14.31
CA ILE A 131 20.94 -4.20 14.95
C ILE A 131 21.50 -5.30 15.87
N ASP A 132 22.63 -5.86 15.48
CA ASP A 132 23.32 -6.94 16.20
C ASP A 132 23.90 -6.46 17.54
N ASP A 133 24.09 -5.14 17.72
CA ASP A 133 24.57 -4.54 18.96
C ASP A 133 23.43 -4.17 19.93
N VAL A 134 22.20 -4.04 19.42
CA VAL A 134 21.02 -3.57 20.17
C VAL A 134 20.13 -4.73 20.64
N PHE A 135 20.04 -5.81 19.86
CA PHE A 135 19.16 -6.95 20.13
C PHE A 135 19.94 -8.26 20.28
N ASP A 136 19.60 -9.06 21.29
CA ASP A 136 20.25 -10.37 21.53
C ASP A 136 19.85 -11.40 20.46
N ARG A 137 18.61 -11.32 19.94
CA ARG A 137 18.13 -12.01 18.74
C ARG A 137 17.08 -11.17 18.02
N PHE A 138 17.16 -11.11 16.69
CA PHE A 138 16.13 -10.50 15.84
C PHE A 138 15.57 -11.57 14.90
N ASP A 139 14.28 -11.86 15.01
CA ASP A 139 13.63 -12.84 14.13
C ASP A 139 13.40 -12.23 12.74
N VAL A 140 13.81 -12.96 11.71
CA VAL A 140 13.77 -12.55 10.30
C VAL A 140 12.35 -12.70 9.74
N GLU A 141 11.55 -13.60 10.32
CA GLU A 141 10.15 -13.75 9.95
C GLU A 141 9.25 -12.74 10.69
N PRO A 142 8.49 -11.90 9.96
CA PRO A 142 7.49 -11.07 10.58
C PRO A 142 6.33 -11.89 11.12
N LEU A 143 5.92 -11.54 12.34
CA LEU A 143 4.71 -12.07 12.96
C LEU A 143 3.43 -11.47 12.36
N GLY A 144 3.52 -10.30 11.71
CA GLY A 144 2.39 -9.66 11.06
C GLY A 144 2.72 -8.32 10.41
N SER A 145 1.96 -7.97 9.37
CA SER A 145 2.05 -6.68 8.66
C SER A 145 0.89 -5.78 9.10
N ALA A 146 1.19 -4.70 9.81
CA ALA A 146 0.23 -3.63 10.07
C ALA A 146 0.39 -2.54 8.99
N SER A 147 -0.67 -1.79 8.76
CA SER A 147 -0.82 -0.89 7.60
C SER A 147 0.27 0.18 7.34
N ILE A 148 1.17 0.42 8.29
CA ILE A 148 2.37 1.29 8.16
C ILE A 148 3.62 0.62 8.75
N ALA A 149 3.46 -0.48 9.48
CA ALA A 149 4.51 -1.01 10.34
C ALA A 149 4.46 -2.54 10.33
N GLN A 150 5.62 -3.16 10.27
CA GLN A 150 5.75 -4.60 10.40
C GLN A 150 6.19 -4.93 11.82
N ALA A 151 5.55 -5.95 12.42
CA ALA A 151 5.94 -6.44 13.73
C ALA A 151 6.79 -7.70 13.56
N ASN A 152 8.04 -7.64 14.02
CA ASN A 152 8.93 -8.81 14.13
C ASN A 152 9.04 -9.20 15.62
N LEU A 153 9.16 -10.49 15.92
CA LEU A 153 9.42 -10.94 17.30
C LEU A 153 10.89 -10.65 17.66
N THR A 154 11.14 -9.79 18.63
CA THR A 154 12.49 -9.58 19.18
C THR A 154 12.51 -9.97 20.66
N PRO A 155 13.16 -11.09 21.05
CA PRO A 155 13.39 -11.41 22.45
C PRO A 155 14.54 -10.54 22.99
N LYS A 156 14.21 -9.68 23.96
CA LYS A 156 15.09 -8.84 24.80
C LYS A 156 16.07 -7.89 24.06
N LEU A 157 15.89 -6.60 24.34
CA LEU A 157 16.91 -5.56 24.14
C LEU A 157 18.13 -5.90 25.00
N LEU A 158 19.33 -5.79 24.43
CA LEU A 158 20.58 -5.78 25.18
C LEU A 158 20.64 -4.45 25.94
N CYS A 159 20.02 -4.41 27.12
CA CYS A 159 20.17 -3.29 28.03
C CYS A 159 21.60 -3.35 28.58
N SER A 160 22.53 -2.66 27.91
CA SER A 160 23.83 -2.36 28.50
C SER A 160 23.56 -1.43 29.68
N ARG A 161 23.66 -1.98 30.90
CA ARG A 161 23.86 -1.18 32.11
C ARG A 161 25.06 -0.28 31.82
N ASP A 162 24.82 1.02 31.68
CA ASP A 162 25.75 2.15 31.85
C ASP A 162 25.46 3.30 30.87
N ALA A 163 24.23 3.83 30.87
CA ALA A 163 23.95 5.15 30.33
C ALA A 163 23.21 5.97 31.38
N TYR A 164 23.89 7.01 31.85
CA TYR A 164 23.43 7.98 32.84
C TYR A 164 22.02 8.51 32.53
N CYS A 165 21.13 8.42 33.51
CA CYS A 165 19.97 9.31 33.59
C CYS A 165 20.46 10.74 33.80
N ILE A 166 20.03 11.66 32.93
CA ILE A 166 19.81 13.07 33.25
C ILE A 166 18.40 13.41 32.79
#